data_AF-A0A7Z3H5G1-F1
#
_entry.id   AF-A0A7Z3H5G1-F1
#
_cell.length_a   1.000
_cell.length_b   1.000
_cell.length_c   1.000
_cell.angle_alpha   90.00
_cell.angle_beta   90.00
_cell.angle_gamma   90.00
#
_symmetry.space_group_name_H-M   'P 1'
#
loop_
_entity.id
_entity.type
_entity.pdbx_description
1 polymer ?
#
loop_
_entity_poly.entity_id
_entity_poly.type
_entity_poly.pdbx_seq_one_letter_code
_entity_poly.pdbx_strand_id
1 'polypeptide(L)'
;MDMMRFHDLYLRLYTEDLQANGEELLDQFFALWSEAEESGIDLDTLNEEADDCFHRIAETRLFPLAACRWIGELGRVEISKPLLHHVSVRYLQHPELLRFQLPKGLELYALSAASRMCVMNVPVPVSLGWILSLNEDLPTSSRLTSTIAKIVGLLTTEYPGTCMRLLKSENSPFAHSQIAQDALKRLVAAGTALEDLPYLTELEMPPAMERSFRYLRRNESRTVTDHAHEHSLFGTVTAQHFKYASSIAMECVANGEATDMTVPMFTHEMSLELPQTWIADPLRYVLMMNSLWNGSDE
;
A
#
# COMPACT_ATOMS: atom_id res chain seq x y z
N MET A 1 -10.22 -28.28 -6.13
CA MET A 1 -10.03 -28.06 -4.68
C MET A 1 -11.40 -27.81 -4.05
N ASP A 2 -11.60 -28.21 -2.80
CA ASP A 2 -12.91 -28.06 -2.13
C ASP A 2 -12.98 -26.65 -1.50
N MET A 3 -13.86 -25.79 -2.02
CA MET A 3 -14.09 -24.38 -1.61
C MET A 3 -14.24 -24.21 -0.09
N MET A 4 -14.65 -25.28 0.61
CA MET A 4 -14.82 -25.27 2.06
C MET A 4 -13.52 -25.09 2.84
N ARG A 5 -12.34 -25.41 2.28
CA ARG A 5 -11.08 -25.38 3.04
C ARG A 5 -10.58 -23.98 3.40
N PHE A 6 -10.62 -23.03 2.45
CA PHE A 6 -10.27 -21.64 2.75
C PHE A 6 -11.31 -20.96 3.64
N HIS A 7 -12.59 -21.28 3.46
CA HIS A 7 -13.65 -20.78 4.33
C HIS A 7 -13.52 -21.30 5.77
N ASP A 8 -13.22 -22.59 5.95
CA ASP A 8 -12.97 -23.17 7.28
C ASP A 8 -11.76 -22.50 7.96
N LEU A 9 -10.69 -22.26 7.21
CA LEU A 9 -9.52 -21.55 7.72
C LEU A 9 -9.84 -20.09 8.08
N TYR A 10 -10.64 -19.41 7.27
CA TYR A 10 -11.13 -18.07 7.57
C TYR A 10 -11.90 -18.02 8.90
N LEU A 11 -12.82 -18.96 9.13
CA LEU A 11 -13.55 -19.05 10.39
C LEU A 11 -12.59 -19.25 11.58
N ARG A 12 -11.55 -20.07 11.41
CA ARG A 12 -10.54 -20.29 12.46
C ARG A 12 -9.69 -19.05 12.74
N LEU A 13 -9.36 -18.26 11.72
CA LEU A 13 -8.72 -16.93 11.88
C LEU A 13 -9.59 -15.93 12.67
N TYR A 14 -10.89 -16.20 12.82
CA TYR A 14 -11.80 -15.42 13.66
C TYR A 14 -11.96 -15.97 15.08
N THR A 15 -12.01 -17.29 15.23
CA THR A 15 -12.38 -17.92 16.50
C THR A 15 -11.20 -18.29 17.38
N GLU A 16 -10.04 -18.59 16.80
CA GLU A 16 -8.88 -19.07 17.55
C GLU A 16 -8.04 -17.94 18.16
N ASP A 17 -7.27 -18.28 19.20
CA ASP A 17 -6.31 -17.35 19.77
C ASP A 17 -5.09 -17.21 18.83
N LEU A 18 -5.04 -16.08 18.13
CA LEU A 18 -3.98 -15.75 17.19
C LEU A 18 -2.59 -15.65 17.85
N GLN A 19 -2.51 -15.45 19.16
CA GLN A 19 -1.21 -15.43 19.85
C GLN A 19 -0.61 -16.83 20.01
N ALA A 20 -1.45 -17.84 20.22
CA ALA A 20 -1.01 -19.22 20.42
C ALA A 20 -0.89 -19.97 19.09
N ASN A 21 -1.86 -19.79 18.18
CA ASN A 21 -1.99 -20.61 16.98
C ASN A 21 -1.60 -19.88 15.68
N GLY A 22 -1.17 -18.62 15.76
CA GLY A 22 -0.97 -17.77 14.59
C GLY A 22 0.02 -18.32 13.56
N GLU A 23 1.12 -18.92 14.02
CA GLU A 23 2.10 -19.56 13.11
C GLU A 23 1.52 -20.78 12.41
N GLU A 24 0.83 -21.64 13.14
CA GLU A 24 0.23 -22.85 12.61
C GLU A 24 -0.85 -22.51 11.56
N LEU A 25 -1.68 -21.49 11.83
CA LEU A 25 -2.71 -21.02 10.90
C LEU A 25 -2.09 -20.49 9.59
N LEU A 26 -0.96 -19.78 9.69
CA LEU A 26 -0.25 -19.29 8.50
C LEU A 26 0.45 -20.40 7.72
N ASP A 27 0.97 -21.42 8.39
CA ASP A 27 1.55 -22.59 7.74
C ASP A 27 0.47 -23.44 7.04
N GLN A 28 -0.70 -23.59 7.66
CA GLN A 28 -1.86 -24.24 7.04
C GLN A 28 -2.37 -23.45 5.83
N PHE A 29 -2.45 -22.12 5.94
CA PHE A 29 -2.78 -21.27 4.79
C PHE A 29 -1.81 -21.51 3.63
N PHE A 30 -0.51 -21.46 3.91
CA PHE A 30 0.53 -21.61 2.90
C PHE A 30 0.54 -23.01 2.26
N ALA A 31 0.27 -24.06 3.05
CA ALA A 31 0.14 -25.42 2.54
C ALA A 31 -1.06 -25.56 1.59
N LEU A 32 -2.23 -25.02 1.96
CA LEU A 32 -3.42 -25.01 1.10
C LEU A 32 -3.16 -24.23 -0.19
N TRP A 33 -2.55 -23.04 -0.07
CA TRP A 33 -2.15 -22.23 -1.22
C TRP A 33 -1.25 -23.01 -2.18
N SER A 34 -0.21 -23.66 -1.66
CA SER A 34 0.74 -24.43 -2.46
C SER A 34 0.09 -25.66 -3.10
N GLU A 35 -0.80 -26.36 -2.39
CA GLU A 35 -1.58 -27.49 -2.94
C GLU A 35 -2.46 -27.04 -4.11
N ALA A 36 -3.06 -25.84 -4.03
CA ALA A 36 -3.85 -25.24 -5.11
C ALA A 36 -3.03 -24.93 -6.34
N GLU A 37 -1.88 -24.27 -6.14
CA GLU A 37 -0.94 -23.94 -7.21
C GLU A 37 -0.46 -25.21 -7.91
N GLU A 38 -0.04 -26.24 -7.16
CA GLU A 38 0.41 -27.52 -7.69
C GLU A 38 -0.71 -28.28 -8.43
N SER A 39 -1.96 -28.09 -8.02
CA SER A 39 -3.13 -28.65 -8.68
C SER A 39 -3.50 -27.93 -9.99
N GLY A 40 -2.81 -26.83 -10.32
CA GLY A 40 -3.03 -26.04 -11.53
C GLY A 40 -4.27 -25.14 -11.49
N ILE A 41 -4.70 -24.74 -10.29
CA ILE A 41 -5.77 -23.73 -10.14
C ILE A 41 -5.23 -22.38 -10.62
N ASP A 42 -6.06 -21.66 -11.38
CA ASP A 42 -5.72 -20.32 -11.85
C ASP A 42 -5.57 -19.34 -10.68
N LEU A 43 -4.60 -18.43 -10.80
CA LEU A 43 -4.23 -17.51 -9.72
C LEU A 43 -5.38 -16.55 -9.37
N ASP A 44 -6.17 -16.10 -10.34
CA ASP A 44 -7.28 -15.17 -10.08
C ASP A 44 -8.38 -15.88 -9.28
N THR A 45 -8.69 -17.13 -9.63
CA THR A 45 -9.65 -17.94 -8.88
C THR A 45 -9.15 -18.23 -7.46
N LEU A 46 -7.86 -18.56 -7.31
CA LEU A 46 -7.26 -18.80 -5.99
C LEU A 46 -7.25 -17.53 -5.12
N ASN A 47 -7.00 -16.36 -5.73
CA ASN A 47 -7.07 -15.08 -5.04
C ASN A 47 -8.48 -14.78 -4.53
N GLU A 48 -9.51 -14.99 -5.36
CA GLU A 48 -10.91 -14.81 -4.97
C GLU A 48 -11.30 -15.75 -3.82
N GLU A 49 -10.88 -17.02 -3.87
CA GLU A 49 -11.17 -18.00 -2.81
C GLU A 49 -10.48 -17.67 -1.48
N ALA A 50 -9.27 -17.13 -1.52
CA ALA A 50 -8.48 -16.80 -0.35
C ALA A 50 -8.63 -15.35 0.14
N ASP A 51 -9.44 -14.52 -0.54
CA ASP A 51 -9.52 -13.06 -0.31
C ASP A 51 -9.85 -12.71 1.13
N ASP A 52 -10.87 -13.37 1.69
CA ASP A 52 -11.32 -13.22 3.07
C ASP A 52 -10.21 -13.56 4.09
N CYS A 53 -9.40 -14.60 3.81
CA CYS A 53 -8.26 -14.95 4.64
C CYS A 53 -7.17 -13.88 4.56
N PHE A 54 -6.82 -13.40 3.36
CA PHE A 54 -5.83 -12.34 3.18
C PHE A 54 -6.25 -11.05 3.88
N HIS A 55 -7.51 -10.66 3.73
CA HIS A 55 -8.09 -9.53 4.43
C HIS A 55 -7.85 -9.69 5.94
N ARG A 56 -8.28 -10.81 6.51
CA ARG A 56 -8.15 -11.07 7.96
C ARG A 56 -6.69 -11.09 8.44
N ILE A 57 -5.79 -11.68 7.68
CA ILE A 57 -4.36 -11.73 8.03
C ILE A 57 -3.76 -10.31 8.00
N ALA A 58 -4.10 -9.50 6.98
CA ALA A 58 -3.65 -8.12 6.85
C ALA A 58 -4.15 -7.20 7.98
N GLU A 59 -5.33 -7.48 8.54
CA GLU A 59 -5.93 -6.67 9.61
C GLU A 59 -5.41 -7.00 11.02
N THR A 60 -4.79 -8.16 11.20
CA THR A 60 -4.44 -8.71 12.50
C THR A 60 -2.93 -8.69 12.76
N ARG A 61 -2.53 -9.13 13.96
CA ARG A 61 -1.11 -9.29 14.33
C ARG A 61 -0.39 -10.39 13.55
N LEU A 62 -1.11 -11.12 12.69
CA LEU A 62 -0.52 -12.11 11.79
C LEU A 62 0.24 -11.46 10.64
N PHE A 63 -0.11 -10.23 10.25
CA PHE A 63 0.53 -9.56 9.12
C PHE A 63 2.07 -9.53 9.22
N PRO A 64 2.69 -9.08 10.33
CA PRO A 64 4.15 -9.10 10.44
C PRO A 64 4.76 -10.50 10.28
N LEU A 65 4.08 -11.54 10.77
CA LEU A 65 4.57 -12.91 10.69
C LEU A 65 4.46 -13.45 9.25
N ALA A 66 3.31 -13.23 8.60
CA ALA A 66 3.07 -13.56 7.20
C ALA A 66 4.04 -12.82 6.28
N ALA A 67 4.28 -11.53 6.52
CA ALA A 67 5.24 -10.72 5.78
C ALA A 67 6.67 -11.26 5.93
N CYS A 68 7.12 -11.60 7.13
CA CYS A 68 8.43 -12.20 7.31
C CYS A 68 8.57 -13.53 6.56
N ARG A 69 7.58 -14.42 6.63
CA ARG A 69 7.62 -15.73 5.97
C ARG A 69 7.48 -15.63 4.45
N TRP A 70 6.41 -15.02 3.97
CA TRP A 70 6.06 -15.06 2.54
C TRP A 70 6.84 -14.05 1.70
N ILE A 71 7.03 -12.85 2.23
CA ILE A 71 7.78 -11.79 1.54
C ILE A 71 9.27 -11.93 1.84
N GLY A 72 9.64 -12.09 3.10
CA GLY A 72 11.03 -12.07 3.55
C GLY A 72 11.82 -13.35 3.28
N GLU A 73 11.32 -14.49 3.77
CA GLU A 73 11.98 -15.80 3.65
C GLU A 73 11.76 -16.39 2.25
N LEU A 74 10.51 -16.65 1.87
CA LEU A 74 10.16 -17.33 0.62
C LEU A 74 10.32 -16.43 -0.61
N GLY A 75 9.98 -15.14 -0.49
CA GLY A 75 10.04 -14.21 -1.61
C GLY A 75 9.07 -14.54 -2.75
N ARG A 76 7.94 -15.20 -2.45
CA ARG A 76 6.93 -15.56 -3.47
C ARG A 76 6.03 -14.37 -3.76
N VAL A 77 6.05 -13.88 -5.00
CA VAL A 77 5.30 -12.69 -5.43
C VAL A 77 3.80 -12.98 -5.47
N GLU A 78 3.44 -14.22 -5.82
CA GLU A 78 2.09 -14.71 -6.08
C GLU A 78 1.20 -14.60 -4.83
N ILE A 79 1.68 -15.06 -3.67
CA ILE A 79 0.99 -14.96 -2.38
C ILE A 79 1.20 -13.59 -1.70
N SER A 80 2.32 -12.93 -1.98
CA SER A 80 2.66 -11.64 -1.35
C SER A 80 1.81 -10.49 -1.90
N LYS A 81 1.52 -10.48 -3.20
CA LYS A 81 0.74 -9.41 -3.85
C LYS A 81 -0.68 -9.28 -3.29
N PRO A 82 -1.48 -10.36 -3.16
CA PRO A 82 -2.82 -10.29 -2.56
C PRO A 82 -2.78 -9.82 -1.10
N LEU A 83 -1.85 -10.34 -0.29
CA LEU A 83 -1.68 -9.87 1.09
C LEU A 83 -1.40 -8.36 1.15
N LEU A 84 -0.46 -7.89 0.32
CA LEU A 84 -0.10 -6.47 0.26
C LEU A 84 -1.17 -5.60 -0.37
N HIS A 85 -2.06 -6.15 -1.22
CA HIS A 85 -3.21 -5.43 -1.75
C HIS A 85 -4.14 -4.97 -0.62
N HIS A 86 -4.52 -5.87 0.29
CA HIS A 86 -5.38 -5.54 1.45
C HIS A 86 -4.74 -4.50 2.37
N VAL A 87 -3.44 -4.63 2.62
CA VAL A 87 -2.66 -3.63 3.36
C VAL A 87 -2.64 -2.30 2.62
N SER A 88 -2.51 -2.32 1.30
CA SER A 88 -2.47 -1.11 0.48
C SER A 88 -3.80 -0.37 0.53
N VAL A 89 -4.91 -1.06 0.27
CA VAL A 89 -6.27 -0.49 0.32
C VAL A 89 -6.52 0.20 1.66
N ARG A 90 -6.07 -0.40 2.77
CA ARG A 90 -6.27 0.14 4.11
C ARG A 90 -5.38 1.34 4.44
N TYR A 91 -4.14 1.36 3.96
CA TYR A 91 -3.12 2.31 4.44
C TYR A 91 -2.60 3.31 3.39
N LEU A 92 -3.10 3.28 2.15
CA LEU A 92 -2.58 4.11 1.05
C LEU A 92 -2.55 5.63 1.34
N GLN A 93 -3.51 6.14 2.13
CA GLN A 93 -3.55 7.55 2.55
C GLN A 93 -3.50 7.73 4.07
N HIS A 94 -3.04 6.72 4.81
CA HIS A 94 -3.02 6.76 6.26
C HIS A 94 -2.29 8.03 6.76
N PRO A 95 -2.85 8.75 7.74
CA PRO A 95 -2.27 10.02 8.22
C PRO A 95 -1.03 9.84 9.10
N GLU A 96 -0.84 8.64 9.64
CA GLU A 96 0.18 8.34 10.65
C GLU A 96 1.06 7.15 10.24
N LEU A 97 2.26 7.06 10.81
CA LEU A 97 3.12 5.89 10.65
C LEU A 97 2.59 4.70 11.45
N LEU A 98 2.76 3.51 10.90
CA LEU A 98 2.36 2.27 11.56
C LEU A 98 3.54 1.68 12.33
N ARG A 99 3.31 1.30 13.58
CA ARG A 99 4.26 0.46 14.33
C ARG A 99 3.88 -1.01 14.16
N PHE A 100 4.85 -1.82 13.76
CA PHE A 100 4.68 -3.27 13.68
C PHE A 100 5.41 -3.95 14.84
N GLN A 101 4.76 -4.94 15.44
CA GLN A 101 5.42 -5.82 16.41
C GLN A 101 6.10 -6.94 15.63
N LEU A 102 7.41 -6.85 15.48
CA LEU A 102 8.16 -7.82 14.68
C LEU A 102 8.39 -9.10 15.49
N PRO A 103 8.18 -10.29 14.89
CA PRO A 103 8.42 -11.57 15.55
C PRO A 103 9.92 -11.74 15.87
N LYS A 104 10.23 -12.19 17.08
CA LYS A 104 11.61 -12.43 17.54
C LYS A 104 12.22 -13.59 16.76
N GLY A 105 13.50 -13.51 16.40
CA GLY A 105 14.21 -14.59 15.69
C GLY A 105 13.98 -14.64 14.18
N LEU A 106 13.21 -13.70 13.61
CA LEU A 106 12.99 -13.57 12.16
C LEU A 106 13.63 -12.28 11.61
N GLU A 107 14.72 -11.80 12.22
CA GLU A 107 15.33 -10.50 11.93
C GLU A 107 15.80 -10.37 10.47
N LEU A 108 16.47 -11.42 9.98
CA LEU A 108 16.96 -11.48 8.60
C LEU A 108 15.81 -11.40 7.60
N TYR A 109 14.70 -12.08 7.88
CA TYR A 109 13.54 -12.10 7.01
C TYR A 109 12.75 -10.80 7.09
N ALA A 110 12.64 -10.19 8.26
CA ALA A 110 12.03 -8.89 8.42
C ALA A 110 12.80 -7.79 7.65
N LEU A 111 14.14 -7.90 7.60
CA LEU A 111 15.00 -7.01 6.80
C LEU A 111 14.78 -7.22 5.29
N SER A 112 14.76 -8.47 4.82
CA SER A 112 14.46 -8.80 3.42
C SER A 112 13.04 -8.36 3.03
N ALA A 113 12.07 -8.53 3.93
CA ALA A 113 10.69 -8.11 3.73
C ALA A 113 10.60 -6.59 3.52
N ALA A 114 11.34 -5.79 4.30
CA ALA A 114 11.38 -4.34 4.13
C ALA A 114 11.79 -3.93 2.70
N SER A 115 12.87 -4.54 2.18
CA SER A 115 13.35 -4.25 0.82
C SER A 115 12.34 -4.67 -0.25
N ARG A 116 11.78 -5.87 -0.12
CA ARG A 116 10.82 -6.44 -1.08
C ARG A 116 9.47 -5.75 -1.06
N MET A 117 9.01 -5.26 0.09
CA MET A 117 7.81 -4.41 0.20
C MET A 117 7.96 -3.10 -0.57
N CYS A 118 9.13 -2.47 -0.54
CA CYS A 118 9.39 -1.27 -1.35
C CYS A 118 9.29 -1.58 -2.85
N VAL A 119 9.82 -2.72 -3.30
CA VAL A 119 9.72 -3.17 -4.70
C VAL A 119 8.28 -3.45 -5.12
N MET A 120 7.47 -4.00 -4.20
CA MET A 120 6.04 -4.26 -4.43
C MET A 120 5.16 -3.02 -4.24
N ASN A 121 5.74 -1.81 -4.13
CA ASN A 121 5.05 -0.53 -4.05
C ASN A 121 4.02 -0.44 -2.91
N VAL A 122 4.32 -1.05 -1.77
CA VAL A 122 3.49 -0.92 -0.56
C VAL A 122 3.47 0.54 -0.08
N PRO A 123 2.34 1.06 0.44
CA PRO A 123 2.25 2.44 0.88
C PRO A 123 3.36 2.86 1.84
N VAL A 124 3.80 4.11 1.71
CA VAL A 124 4.84 4.71 2.56
C VAL A 124 4.55 4.56 4.07
N PRO A 125 3.31 4.73 4.58
CA PRO A 125 3.03 4.52 6.00
C PRO A 125 3.42 3.13 6.53
N VAL A 126 3.30 2.10 5.68
CA VAL A 126 3.61 0.71 6.00
C VAL A 126 5.11 0.45 5.84
N SER A 127 5.70 0.79 4.70
CA SER A 127 7.12 0.52 4.43
C SER A 127 8.05 1.34 5.34
N LEU A 128 7.76 2.63 5.56
CA LEU A 128 8.50 3.48 6.50
C LEU A 128 8.24 3.06 7.95
N GLY A 129 7.00 2.69 8.29
CA GLY A 129 6.66 2.16 9.61
C GLY A 129 7.39 0.85 9.94
N TRP A 130 7.48 -0.05 8.97
CA TRP A 130 8.19 -1.32 9.08
C TRP A 130 9.69 -1.13 9.35
N ILE A 131 10.36 -0.30 8.55
CA ILE A 131 11.82 -0.09 8.71
C ILE A 131 12.18 0.66 10.00
N LEU A 132 11.30 1.55 10.48
CA LEU A 132 11.50 2.21 11.78
C LEU A 132 11.20 1.26 12.95
N SER A 133 10.24 0.35 12.81
CA SER A 133 10.00 -0.72 13.78
C SER A 133 11.22 -1.64 13.91
N LEU A 134 11.85 -2.01 12.78
CA LEU A 134 13.11 -2.76 12.76
C LEU A 134 14.23 -2.07 13.54
N ASN A 135 14.34 -0.74 13.42
CA ASN A 135 15.36 0.03 14.11
C ASN A 135 15.20 0.04 15.64
N GLU A 136 13.95 0.03 16.12
CA GLU A 136 13.67 0.11 17.56
C GLU A 136 13.61 -1.26 18.24
N ASP A 137 13.10 -2.28 17.55
CA ASP A 137 12.85 -3.59 18.15
C ASP A 137 14.08 -4.53 18.07
N LEU A 138 15.05 -4.27 17.18
CA LEU A 138 16.20 -5.15 16.95
C LEU A 138 17.54 -4.57 17.45
N PRO A 139 18.47 -5.43 17.91
CA PRO A 139 19.80 -4.97 18.29
C PRO A 139 20.57 -4.41 17.08
N THR A 140 21.22 -3.27 17.28
CA THR A 140 21.98 -2.58 16.23
C THR A 140 23.13 -3.46 15.73
N SER A 141 23.05 -3.85 14.45
CA SER A 141 24.16 -4.43 13.69
C SER A 141 24.58 -3.50 12.56
N SER A 142 25.81 -3.64 12.05
CA SER A 142 26.30 -2.83 10.93
C SER A 142 25.43 -2.99 9.69
N ARG A 143 25.05 -4.23 9.36
CA ARG A 143 24.17 -4.58 8.23
C ARG A 143 22.75 -4.00 8.40
N LEU A 144 22.19 -4.07 9.60
CA LEU A 144 20.88 -3.51 9.89
C LEU A 144 20.91 -1.99 9.70
N THR A 145 21.92 -1.33 10.26
CA THR A 145 22.09 0.14 10.17
C THR A 145 22.26 0.61 8.72
N SER A 146 23.10 -0.07 7.93
CA SER A 146 23.32 0.29 6.52
C SER A 146 22.04 0.09 5.68
N THR A 147 21.30 -1.00 5.93
CA THR A 147 20.06 -1.29 5.21
C THR A 147 18.95 -0.31 5.59
N ILE A 148 18.78 0.01 6.88
CA ILE A 148 17.85 1.04 7.34
C ILE A 148 18.18 2.39 6.68
N ALA A 149 19.44 2.81 6.70
CA ALA A 149 19.85 4.05 6.06
C ALA A 149 19.54 4.06 4.56
N LYS A 150 19.79 2.94 3.85
CA LYS A 150 19.47 2.78 2.43
C LYS A 150 17.98 2.88 2.15
N ILE A 151 17.13 2.15 2.89
CA ILE A 151 15.68 2.12 2.66
C ILE A 151 15.03 3.45 3.07
N VAL A 152 15.41 4.02 4.22
CA VAL A 152 14.91 5.35 4.62
C VAL A 152 15.35 6.40 3.60
N GLY A 153 16.61 6.37 3.17
CA GLY A 153 17.12 7.25 2.11
C GLY A 153 16.30 7.15 0.82
N LEU A 154 16.06 5.92 0.36
CA LEU A 154 15.21 5.64 -0.79
C LEU A 154 13.81 6.25 -0.63
N LEU A 155 13.10 5.92 0.45
CA LEU A 155 11.73 6.39 0.68
C LEU A 155 11.66 7.92 0.76
N THR A 156 12.62 8.56 1.42
CA THR A 156 12.68 10.03 1.51
C THR A 156 13.03 10.70 0.18
N THR A 157 13.71 10.01 -0.74
CA THR A 157 14.05 10.52 -2.06
C THR A 157 12.90 10.32 -3.04
N GLU A 158 12.27 9.16 -3.02
CA GLU A 158 11.17 8.81 -3.93
C GLU A 158 9.84 9.45 -3.51
N TYR A 159 9.59 9.61 -2.21
CA TYR A 159 8.33 10.13 -1.65
C TYR A 159 8.57 11.24 -0.60
N PRO A 160 9.26 12.34 -0.95
CA PRO A 160 9.63 13.38 0.01
C PRO A 160 8.41 14.03 0.69
N GLY A 161 7.34 14.31 -0.07
CA GLY A 161 6.15 14.97 0.47
C GLY A 161 5.41 14.09 1.47
N THR A 162 5.20 12.82 1.11
CA THR A 162 4.52 11.83 1.93
C THR A 162 5.32 11.50 3.19
N CYS A 163 6.64 11.28 3.06
CA CYS A 163 7.53 11.05 4.20
C CYS A 163 7.54 12.25 5.16
N MET A 164 7.63 13.48 4.64
CA MET A 164 7.61 14.68 5.47
C MET A 164 6.30 14.81 6.24
N ARG A 165 5.15 14.58 5.59
CA ARG A 165 3.83 14.60 6.24
C ARG A 165 3.73 13.58 7.38
N LEU A 166 4.15 12.34 7.12
CA LEU A 166 4.07 11.25 8.09
C LEU A 166 5.01 11.45 9.29
N LEU A 167 6.24 11.91 9.03
CA LEU A 167 7.23 12.16 10.08
C LEU A 167 6.91 13.40 10.93
N LYS A 168 6.18 14.38 10.39
CA LYS A 168 5.70 15.57 11.13
C LYS A 168 4.45 15.29 11.97
N SER A 169 3.81 14.13 11.81
CA SER A 169 2.58 13.83 12.54
C SER A 169 2.80 13.82 14.06
N GLU A 170 1.92 14.52 14.80
CA GLU A 170 2.01 14.68 16.25
C GLU A 170 1.93 13.34 17.00
N ASN A 171 1.13 12.41 16.47
CA ASN A 171 0.90 11.09 17.07
C ASN A 171 1.86 10.00 16.54
N SER A 172 2.98 10.39 15.93
CA SER A 172 3.89 9.40 15.35
C SER A 172 4.44 8.46 16.43
N PRO A 173 4.32 7.12 16.26
CA PRO A 173 4.88 6.16 17.20
C PRO A 173 6.42 6.20 17.27
N PHE A 174 7.07 6.89 16.32
CA PHE A 174 8.51 7.02 16.19
C PHE A 174 9.01 8.44 16.51
N ALA A 175 8.24 9.24 17.25
CA ALA A 175 8.61 10.63 17.59
C ALA A 175 9.99 10.75 18.28
N HIS A 176 10.39 9.73 19.04
CA HIS A 176 11.67 9.68 19.76
C HIS A 176 12.80 8.98 18.97
N SER A 177 12.52 8.45 17.78
CA SER A 177 13.51 7.76 16.98
C SER A 177 14.48 8.75 16.35
N GLN A 178 15.77 8.58 16.63
CA GLN A 178 16.82 9.45 16.09
C GLN A 178 16.84 9.43 14.55
N ILE A 179 16.66 8.25 13.94
CA ILE A 179 16.65 8.09 12.47
C ILE A 179 15.47 8.83 11.85
N ALA A 180 14.29 8.76 12.47
CA ALA A 180 13.09 9.46 12.01
C ALA A 180 13.29 10.99 12.09
N GLN A 181 13.87 11.48 13.19
CA GLN A 181 14.15 12.91 13.37
C GLN A 181 15.21 13.41 12.38
N ASP A 182 16.26 12.64 12.12
CA ASP A 182 17.31 13.03 11.18
C ASP A 182 16.83 12.97 9.72
N ALA A 183 15.96 12.02 9.38
CA ALA A 183 15.26 12.01 8.09
C ALA A 183 14.34 13.24 7.93
N LEU A 184 13.58 13.59 8.97
CA LEU A 184 12.71 14.76 8.96
C LEU A 184 13.51 16.06 8.78
N LYS A 185 14.60 16.24 9.52
CA LYS A 185 15.47 17.43 9.38
C LYS A 185 16.01 17.56 7.95
N ARG A 186 16.46 16.46 7.34
CA ARG A 186 16.94 16.45 5.95
C ARG A 186 15.84 16.85 4.97
N LEU A 187 14.64 16.30 5.13
CA LEU A 187 13.49 16.64 4.28
C LEU A 187 13.08 18.10 4.42
N VAL A 188 13.04 18.63 5.63
CA VAL A 188 12.72 20.05 5.86
C VAL A 188 13.78 20.95 5.21
N ALA A 189 15.07 20.65 5.41
CA ALA A 189 16.15 21.42 4.79
C ALA A 189 16.12 21.36 3.25
N ALA A 190 15.82 20.19 2.68
CA ALA A 190 15.65 20.03 1.23
C ALA A 190 14.43 20.81 0.71
N GLY A 191 13.32 20.79 1.45
CA GLY A 191 12.12 21.56 1.13
C GLY A 191 12.37 23.07 1.13
N THR A 192 13.03 23.59 2.17
CA THR A 192 13.39 25.02 2.23
C THR A 192 14.35 25.40 1.11
N ALA A 193 15.35 24.56 0.82
CA ALA A 193 16.28 24.80 -0.27
C ALA A 193 15.59 24.83 -1.65
N LEU A 194 14.53 24.03 -1.84
CA LEU A 194 13.71 24.04 -3.05
C LEU A 194 12.86 25.31 -3.15
N GLU A 195 12.26 25.75 -2.04
CA GLU A 195 11.49 27.01 -1.96
C GLU A 195 12.36 28.25 -2.20
N ASP A 196 13.63 28.21 -1.80
CA ASP A 196 14.62 29.28 -1.98
C ASP A 196 15.18 29.36 -3.42
N LEU A 197 14.86 28.41 -4.31
CA LEU A 197 15.34 28.46 -5.69
C LEU A 197 14.73 29.64 -6.46
N PRO A 198 15.52 30.31 -7.33
CA PRO A 198 15.01 31.41 -8.13
C PRO A 198 13.94 30.92 -9.10
N TYR A 199 12.85 31.66 -9.15
CA TYR A 199 11.75 31.39 -10.07
C TYR A 199 12.17 31.63 -11.53
N LEU A 200 12.09 30.59 -12.37
CA LEU A 200 12.39 30.68 -13.79
C LEU A 200 11.08 30.71 -14.58
N THR A 201 10.72 31.89 -15.09
CA THR A 201 9.53 32.09 -15.95
C THR A 201 9.59 31.27 -17.24
N GLU A 202 10.77 30.85 -17.67
CA GLU A 202 10.96 29.99 -18.85
C GLU A 202 10.46 28.55 -18.65
N LEU A 203 10.34 28.11 -17.40
CA LEU A 203 9.81 26.79 -17.03
C LEU A 203 8.30 26.83 -16.75
N GLU A 204 7.68 28.00 -16.75
CA GLU A 204 6.23 28.11 -16.67
C GLU A 204 5.58 27.57 -17.95
N MET A 205 4.52 26.78 -17.80
CA MET A 205 3.67 26.45 -18.93
C MET A 205 3.00 27.72 -19.43
N PRO A 206 3.16 28.11 -20.71
CA PRO A 206 2.45 29.26 -21.25
C PRO A 206 0.92 29.05 -21.16
N PRO A 207 0.10 30.12 -21.06
CA PRO A 207 -1.35 29.99 -20.88
C PRO A 207 -2.05 29.15 -21.96
N ALA A 208 -1.50 29.12 -23.18
CA ALA A 208 -1.99 28.26 -24.26
C ALA A 208 -1.70 26.77 -23.97
N MET A 209 -0.50 26.46 -23.49
CA MET A 209 -0.10 25.10 -23.09
C MET A 209 -0.89 24.64 -21.86
N GLU A 210 -1.11 25.52 -20.87
CA GLU A 210 -1.96 25.20 -19.71
C GLU A 210 -3.38 24.81 -20.13
N ARG A 211 -3.98 25.52 -21.10
CA ARG A 211 -5.31 25.19 -21.61
C ARG A 211 -5.32 23.81 -22.27
N SER A 212 -4.32 23.51 -23.10
CA SER A 212 -4.16 22.20 -23.73
C SER A 212 -3.94 21.10 -22.70
N PHE A 213 -3.10 21.33 -21.69
CA PHE A 213 -2.87 20.39 -20.60
C PHE A 213 -4.13 20.14 -19.77
N ARG A 214 -4.87 21.18 -19.40
CA ARG A 214 -6.18 21.05 -18.72
C ARG A 214 -7.20 20.29 -19.56
N TYR A 215 -7.18 20.47 -20.89
CA TYR A 215 -8.03 19.71 -21.79
C TYR A 215 -7.64 18.23 -21.81
N LEU A 216 -6.35 17.91 -21.95
CA LEU A 216 -5.83 16.54 -21.91
C LEU A 216 -6.17 15.85 -20.58
N ARG A 217 -5.91 16.51 -19.46
CA ARG A 217 -6.22 15.98 -18.11
C ARG A 217 -7.72 15.71 -17.93
N ARG A 218 -8.59 16.60 -18.42
CA ARG A 218 -10.04 16.37 -18.40
C ARG A 218 -10.45 15.18 -19.26
N ASN A 219 -9.81 15.01 -20.41
CA ASN A 219 -10.09 13.88 -21.29
C ASN A 219 -9.64 12.56 -20.65
N GLU A 220 -8.44 12.54 -20.07
CA GLU A 220 -7.92 11.40 -19.31
C GLU A 220 -8.84 11.04 -18.14
N SER A 221 -9.24 12.03 -17.33
CA SER A 221 -10.18 11.79 -16.23
C SER A 221 -11.49 11.19 -16.72
N ARG A 222 -12.03 11.66 -17.86
CA ARG A 222 -13.24 11.07 -18.46
C ARG A 222 -13.01 9.63 -18.88
N THR A 223 -11.90 9.33 -19.56
CA THR A 223 -11.60 7.95 -19.96
C THR A 223 -11.45 7.01 -18.77
N VAL A 224 -10.83 7.47 -17.68
CA VAL A 224 -10.70 6.70 -16.44
C VAL A 224 -12.06 6.47 -15.79
N THR A 225 -12.91 7.50 -15.71
CA THR A 225 -14.27 7.34 -15.14
C THR A 225 -15.15 6.44 -15.99
N ASP A 226 -15.07 6.57 -17.32
CA ASP A 226 -15.84 5.75 -18.26
C ASP A 226 -15.44 4.28 -18.11
N HIS A 227 -14.13 4.00 -18.06
CA HIS A 227 -13.63 2.65 -17.85
C HIS A 227 -13.97 2.09 -16.44
N ALA A 228 -13.90 2.92 -15.40
CA ALA A 228 -14.35 2.54 -14.07
C ALA A 228 -15.86 2.24 -14.01
N HIS A 229 -16.67 2.93 -14.81
CA HIS A 229 -18.11 2.68 -14.94
C HIS A 229 -18.41 1.39 -15.70
N GLU A 230 -17.65 1.06 -16.75
CA GLU A 230 -17.77 -0.22 -17.49
C GLU A 230 -17.59 -1.43 -16.57
N HIS A 231 -16.72 -1.32 -15.55
CA HIS A 231 -16.42 -2.38 -14.60
C HIS A 231 -17.18 -2.26 -13.26
N SER A 232 -18.05 -1.27 -13.11
CA SER A 232 -18.82 -1.07 -11.87
C SER A 232 -20.10 -1.89 -11.85
N LEU A 233 -20.38 -2.57 -10.73
CA LEU A 233 -21.66 -3.23 -10.45
C LEU A 233 -22.88 -2.27 -10.53
N PHE A 234 -22.64 -0.95 -10.47
CA PHE A 234 -23.67 0.09 -10.58
C PHE A 234 -23.93 0.57 -12.01
N GLY A 235 -23.33 -0.04 -13.05
CA GLY A 235 -23.52 0.36 -14.45
C GLY A 235 -24.98 0.29 -14.97
N THR A 236 -25.89 -0.36 -14.23
CA THR A 236 -27.33 -0.41 -14.50
C THR A 236 -28.10 0.78 -13.91
N VAL A 237 -27.52 1.49 -12.93
CA VAL A 237 -28.05 2.76 -12.46
C VAL A 237 -27.59 3.80 -13.46
N THR A 238 -28.51 4.35 -14.25
CA THR A 238 -28.20 5.44 -15.16
C THR A 238 -27.72 6.64 -14.35
N ALA A 239 -26.40 6.77 -14.17
CA ALA A 239 -25.75 7.92 -13.60
C ALA A 239 -25.91 9.08 -14.60
N GLN A 240 -27.10 9.67 -14.65
CA GLN A 240 -27.29 10.98 -15.23
C GLN A 240 -26.36 11.92 -14.47
N HIS A 241 -25.33 12.41 -15.14
CA HIS A 241 -24.33 13.28 -14.55
C HIS A 241 -25.00 14.60 -14.14
N PHE A 242 -25.54 14.65 -12.93
CA PHE A 242 -26.08 15.88 -12.37
C PHE A 242 -24.93 16.75 -11.92
N LYS A 243 -24.52 17.65 -12.82
CA LYS A 243 -23.38 18.58 -12.67
C LYS A 243 -23.42 19.44 -11.38
N TYR A 244 -24.55 19.47 -10.67
CA TYR A 244 -24.78 20.26 -9.46
C TYR A 244 -25.60 19.54 -8.37
N ALA A 245 -25.86 18.23 -8.48
CA ALA A 245 -26.60 17.53 -7.44
C ALA A 245 -25.62 16.99 -6.38
N SER A 246 -25.80 17.40 -5.13
CA SER A 246 -25.10 16.85 -3.97
C SER A 246 -25.77 15.58 -3.43
N SER A 247 -26.90 15.17 -3.99
CA SER A 247 -27.66 13.99 -3.60
C SER A 247 -28.46 13.42 -4.76
N ILE A 248 -28.48 12.09 -4.89
CA ILE A 248 -29.37 11.36 -5.81
C ILE A 248 -30.56 10.90 -4.99
N ALA A 249 -31.78 11.26 -5.39
CA ALA A 249 -32.99 10.65 -4.87
C ALA A 249 -33.32 9.42 -5.74
N MET A 250 -33.41 8.25 -5.11
CA MET A 250 -33.75 6.99 -5.76
C MET A 250 -35.01 6.44 -5.11
N GLU A 251 -35.97 6.04 -5.93
CA GLU A 251 -37.17 5.34 -5.46
C GLU A 251 -36.82 3.84 -5.37
N CYS A 252 -36.63 3.33 -4.16
CA CYS A 252 -36.39 1.93 -3.89
C CYS A 252 -37.73 1.24 -3.62
N VAL A 253 -38.14 0.36 -4.54
CA VAL A 253 -39.33 -0.50 -4.34
C VAL A 253 -38.88 -1.77 -3.62
N ALA A 254 -39.09 -1.80 -2.31
CA ALA A 254 -38.92 -3.00 -1.50
C ALA A 254 -40.30 -3.42 -0.97
N ASN A 255 -40.68 -4.69 -1.19
CA ASN A 255 -41.94 -5.27 -0.68
C ASN A 255 -43.23 -4.52 -1.08
N GLY A 256 -43.27 -3.91 -2.27
CA GLY A 256 -44.49 -3.27 -2.79
C GLY A 256 -44.77 -1.86 -2.22
N GLU A 257 -43.89 -1.34 -1.36
CA GLU A 257 -43.90 0.06 -0.94
C GLU A 257 -42.71 0.78 -1.59
N ALA A 258 -42.99 1.92 -2.24
CA ALA A 258 -41.97 2.80 -2.77
C ALA A 258 -41.39 3.63 -1.63
N THR A 259 -40.08 3.50 -1.40
CA THR A 259 -39.35 4.28 -0.40
C THR A 259 -38.36 5.20 -1.10
N ASP A 260 -38.47 6.49 -0.85
CA ASP A 260 -37.50 7.47 -1.36
C ASP A 260 -36.23 7.41 -0.52
N MET A 261 -35.13 7.01 -1.14
CA MET A 261 -33.80 7.01 -0.55
C MET A 261 -32.95 8.12 -1.19
N THR A 262 -32.46 9.04 -0.36
CA THR A 262 -31.48 10.04 -0.82
C THR A 262 -30.06 9.56 -0.50
N VAL A 263 -29.26 9.32 -1.54
CA VAL A 263 -27.84 8.99 -1.41
C VAL A 263 -27.02 10.26 -1.64
N PRO A 264 -26.28 10.78 -0.64
CA PRO A 264 -25.37 11.90 -0.85
C PRO A 264 -24.25 11.51 -1.83
N MET A 265 -24.00 12.37 -2.83
CA MET A 265 -22.89 12.19 -3.76
C MET A 265 -21.61 12.72 -3.12
N PHE A 266 -20.72 11.81 -2.71
CA PHE A 266 -19.38 12.16 -2.23
C PHE A 266 -18.38 12.06 -3.38
N THR A 267 -17.78 13.19 -3.77
CA THR A 267 -16.57 13.18 -4.59
C THR A 267 -15.37 12.86 -3.69
N HIS A 268 -14.92 11.61 -3.71
CA HIS A 268 -13.66 11.25 -3.07
C HIS A 268 -12.52 11.56 -4.05
N GLU A 269 -11.74 12.60 -3.76
CA GLU A 269 -10.51 12.91 -4.52
C GLU A 269 -9.32 12.27 -3.80
N MET A 270 -8.56 11.46 -4.55
CA MET A 270 -7.37 10.78 -4.05
C MET A 270 -6.13 11.38 -4.71
N SER A 271 -5.30 12.09 -3.95
CA SER A 271 -3.98 12.53 -4.39
C SER A 271 -2.91 11.59 -3.84
N LEU A 272 -2.06 11.06 -4.72
CA LEU A 272 -0.94 10.18 -4.37
C LEU A 272 0.35 10.74 -4.97
N GLU A 273 1.41 10.72 -4.17
CA GLU A 273 2.75 11.04 -4.64
C GLU A 273 3.31 9.82 -5.38
N LEU A 274 3.78 10.04 -6.60
CA LEU A 274 4.47 9.04 -7.41
C LEU A 274 5.98 9.11 -7.13
N PRO A 275 6.71 7.98 -7.27
CA PRO A 275 8.16 7.97 -7.09
C PRO A 275 8.85 8.98 -8.02
N GLN A 276 9.67 9.86 -7.44
CA GLN A 276 10.38 10.91 -8.18
C GLN A 276 11.25 10.34 -9.31
N THR A 277 12.00 9.27 -9.05
CA THR A 277 12.85 8.65 -10.08
C THR A 277 12.02 7.98 -11.16
N TRP A 278 10.85 7.46 -10.85
CA TRP A 278 9.96 6.88 -11.87
C TRP A 278 9.45 7.95 -12.85
N ILE A 279 9.14 9.16 -12.36
CA ILE A 279 8.71 10.28 -13.21
C ILE A 279 9.87 10.75 -14.11
N ALA A 280 11.09 10.85 -13.56
CA ALA A 280 12.24 11.40 -14.28
C ALA A 280 12.95 10.39 -15.20
N ASP A 281 13.13 9.15 -14.74
CA ASP A 281 13.83 8.07 -15.44
C ASP A 281 13.27 6.69 -15.02
N PRO A 282 12.24 6.18 -15.74
CA PRO A 282 11.63 4.89 -15.44
C PRO A 282 12.60 3.70 -15.52
N LEU A 283 13.61 3.74 -16.39
CA LEU A 283 14.55 2.63 -16.56
C LEU A 283 15.47 2.52 -15.34
N ARG A 284 15.98 3.66 -14.88
CA ARG A 284 16.78 3.71 -13.65
C ARG A 284 15.96 3.28 -12.44
N TYR A 285 14.69 3.67 -12.37
CA TYR A 285 13.80 3.23 -11.30
C TYR A 285 13.68 1.69 -11.26
N VAL A 286 13.46 1.05 -12.41
CA VAL A 286 13.38 -0.42 -12.50
C VAL A 286 14.69 -1.08 -12.06
N LEU A 287 15.84 -0.57 -12.49
CA LEU A 287 17.15 -1.11 -12.07
C LEU A 287 17.34 -1.00 -10.55
N MET A 288 16.93 0.13 -9.97
CA MET A 288 16.98 0.36 -8.53
C MET A 288 16.09 -0.63 -7.77
N MET A 289 14.85 -0.85 -8.24
CA MET A 289 13.93 -1.83 -7.64
C MET A 289 14.45 -3.26 -7.74
N ASN A 290 15.01 -3.65 -8.89
CA ASN A 290 15.62 -4.97 -9.06
C ASN A 290 16.79 -5.20 -8.07
N SER A 291 17.60 -4.16 -7.82
CA SER A 291 18.69 -4.23 -6.84
C SER A 291 18.22 -4.38 -5.38
N LEU A 292 17.00 -3.93 -5.07
CA LEU A 292 16.40 -4.10 -3.74
C LEU A 292 15.78 -5.48 -3.57
N TRP A 293 15.26 -6.08 -4.64
CA TRP A 293 14.65 -7.42 -4.61
C TRP A 293 15.68 -8.53 -4.32
N ASN A 294 16.82 -8.49 -5.01
CA ASN A 294 17.86 -9.50 -4.90
C ASN A 294 18.67 -9.39 -3.59
N GLY A 295 18.47 -8.30 -2.83
CA GLY A 295 19.38 -7.90 -1.76
C GLY A 295 20.65 -7.28 -2.34
N SER A 296 21.33 -6.43 -1.56
CA SER A 296 22.71 -6.11 -1.91
C SER A 296 23.53 -7.39 -1.80
N ASP A 297 23.94 -7.94 -2.93
CA ASP A 297 25.06 -8.88 -3.01
C ASP A 297 26.30 -8.17 -2.45
N GLU A 298 26.51 -8.31 -1.15
CA GLU A 298 27.82 -8.21 -0.49
C GLU A 298 28.10 -9.55 0.21
#